data_AF-A0A254QN00-F1
#
_entry.id   AF-A0A254QN00-F1
#
_cell.length_a   1.000
_cell.length_b   1.000
_cell.length_c   1.000
_cell.angle_alpha   90.00
_cell.angle_beta   90.00
_cell.angle_gamma   90.00
#
_symmetry.space_group_name_H-M   'P 1'
#
loop_
_entity.id
_entity.type
_entity.pdbx_description
1 polymer ?
#
loop_
_entity_poly.entity_id
_entity_poly.type
_entity_poly.pdbx_seq_one_letter_code
_entity_poly.pdbx_strand_id
1 'polypeptide(L)'
;MNSDHIATLINTLTDGVRIRLVAYAYKLIRGQVWSEDTDPRELAEDVVSDLVAKTILGERTWNPEENPDPLSHWFSGVKSIVWAKSKNKANKLLTRPWDSMSGLEPSPGQAVADSKLEAEEFFCGLMIHLGDDELCCVLLDLYYRGYAPDEARAELVEKSEQPIAIEQIYAANKRLRRKTSAYQEILHKELANATN
;
A
#
# COMPACT_ATOMS: atom_id res chain seq x y z
N MET A 1 -8.93 -3.93 -25.75
CA MET A 1 -7.65 -3.34 -25.33
C MET A 1 -6.55 -3.96 -26.19
N ASN A 2 -5.59 -3.17 -26.68
CA ASN A 2 -4.50 -3.70 -27.51
C ASN A 2 -3.62 -4.63 -26.66
N SER A 3 -3.26 -5.81 -27.17
CA SER A 3 -2.50 -6.84 -26.41
C SER A 3 -1.19 -6.27 -25.83
N ASP A 4 -0.57 -5.34 -26.57
CA ASP A 4 0.70 -4.70 -26.20
C ASP A 4 0.58 -3.75 -25.01
N HIS A 5 -0.59 -3.13 -24.81
CA HIS A 5 -0.83 -2.25 -23.67
C HIS A 5 -0.98 -3.05 -22.37
N ILE A 6 -1.62 -4.23 -22.45
CA ILE A 6 -1.74 -5.14 -21.30
C ILE A 6 -0.37 -5.66 -20.91
N ALA A 7 0.45 -6.06 -21.88
CA ALA A 7 1.81 -6.54 -21.64
C ALA A 7 2.67 -5.46 -20.97
N THR A 8 2.59 -4.22 -21.44
CA THR A 8 3.29 -3.08 -20.80
C THR A 8 2.88 -2.90 -19.35
N LEU A 9 1.57 -2.90 -19.06
CA LEU A 9 1.06 -2.80 -17.69
C LEU A 9 1.53 -3.95 -16.79
N ILE A 10 1.45 -5.19 -17.27
CA ILE A 10 1.89 -6.36 -16.51
C ILE A 10 3.39 -6.29 -16.21
N ASN A 11 4.20 -5.86 -17.17
CA ASN A 11 5.64 -5.71 -16.98
C ASN A 11 6.00 -4.63 -15.94
N THR A 12 5.11 -3.67 -15.69
CA THR A 12 5.30 -2.69 -14.61
C THR A 12 4.89 -3.18 -13.22
N LEU A 13 4.18 -4.31 -13.10
CA LEU A 13 3.79 -4.92 -11.82
C LEU A 13 4.91 -5.78 -11.21
N THR A 14 6.09 -5.17 -11.01
CA THR A 14 7.17 -5.79 -10.25
C THR A 14 6.72 -6.03 -8.80
N ASP A 15 7.43 -6.90 -8.07
CA ASP A 15 7.14 -7.13 -6.64
C ASP A 15 7.20 -5.82 -5.84
N GLY A 16 8.19 -4.98 -6.11
CA GLY A 16 8.32 -3.66 -5.48
C GLY A 16 7.10 -2.76 -5.73
N VAL A 17 6.57 -2.76 -6.96
CA VAL A 17 5.36 -2.00 -7.32
C VAL A 17 4.12 -2.59 -6.63
N ARG A 18 3.96 -3.91 -6.61
CA ARG A 18 2.84 -4.57 -5.93
C ARG A 18 2.79 -4.22 -4.44
N ILE A 19 3.94 -4.28 -3.74
CA ILE A 19 4.03 -3.93 -2.32
C ILE A 19 3.62 -2.46 -2.11
N ARG A 20 4.08 -1.54 -2.98
CA ARG A 20 3.70 -0.12 -2.90
C ARG A 20 2.21 0.11 -3.14
N LEU A 21 1.59 -0.62 -4.07
CA LEU A 21 0.16 -0.53 -4.32
C LEU A 21 -0.65 -0.99 -3.11
N VAL A 22 -0.23 -2.07 -2.44
CA VAL A 22 -0.88 -2.56 -1.21
C VAL A 22 -0.72 -1.56 -0.08
N ALA A 23 0.49 -1.04 0.16
CA ALA A 23 0.73 -0.01 1.18
C ALA A 23 -0.10 1.25 0.92
N TYR A 24 -0.23 1.65 -0.33
CA TYR A 24 -1.07 2.78 -0.73
C TYR A 24 -2.56 2.50 -0.51
N ALA A 25 -3.05 1.31 -0.88
CA ALA A 25 -4.43 0.89 -0.65
C ALA A 25 -4.76 0.88 0.85
N TYR A 26 -3.89 0.29 1.68
CA TYR A 26 -4.04 0.25 3.13
C TYR A 26 -4.12 1.66 3.73
N LYS A 27 -3.21 2.56 3.33
CA LYS A 27 -3.24 3.97 3.76
C LYS A 27 -4.58 4.65 3.44
N LEU A 28 -5.13 4.42 2.26
CA LEU A 28 -6.42 5.00 1.86
C LEU A 28 -7.62 4.36 2.59
N ILE A 29 -7.56 3.06 2.84
CA ILE A 29 -8.61 2.30 3.55
C ILE A 29 -8.71 2.78 4.99
N ARG A 30 -7.58 2.90 5.71
CA ARG A 30 -7.52 3.39 7.10
C ARG A 30 -8.11 4.79 7.28
N GLY A 31 -8.04 5.64 6.26
CA GLY A 31 -8.64 6.98 6.30
C GLY A 31 -10.16 7.02 6.09
N GLN A 32 -10.85 5.87 6.01
CA GLN A 32 -12.27 5.77 5.69
C GLN A 32 -12.98 4.74 6.59
N VAL A 33 -14.32 4.79 6.64
CA VAL A 33 -15.14 3.90 7.49
C VAL A 33 -15.46 2.59 6.74
N TRP A 34 -14.85 1.48 7.17
CA TRP A 34 -15.05 0.13 6.61
C TRP A 34 -15.88 -0.76 7.54
N SER A 35 -16.18 -2.01 7.14
CA SER A 35 -16.90 -2.94 8.04
C SER A 35 -16.00 -3.32 9.19
N GLU A 36 -16.56 -3.38 10.40
CA GLU A 36 -15.81 -3.61 11.63
C GLU A 36 -15.11 -4.98 11.67
N ASP A 37 -15.53 -5.93 10.83
CA ASP A 37 -15.05 -7.32 10.82
C ASP A 37 -14.04 -7.65 9.71
N THR A 38 -13.49 -6.67 9.01
CA THR A 38 -12.55 -6.93 7.89
C THR A 38 -11.17 -6.37 8.19
N ASP A 39 -10.14 -7.23 8.18
CA ASP A 39 -8.76 -6.79 8.31
C ASP A 39 -8.44 -5.79 7.17
N PRO A 40 -8.06 -4.52 7.49
CA PRO A 40 -7.71 -3.52 6.49
C PRO A 40 -6.59 -3.96 5.55
N ARG A 41 -5.73 -4.89 5.98
CA ARG A 41 -4.65 -5.44 5.16
C ARG A 41 -5.18 -6.40 4.10
N GLU A 42 -5.99 -7.38 4.49
CA GLU A 42 -6.64 -8.30 3.56
C GLU A 42 -7.46 -7.50 2.53
N LEU A 43 -8.17 -6.48 3.00
CA LEU A 43 -8.92 -5.59 2.12
C LEU A 43 -8.02 -4.80 1.16
N ALA A 44 -6.83 -4.38 1.58
CA ALA A 44 -5.87 -3.70 0.72
C ALA A 44 -5.34 -4.64 -0.39
N GLU A 45 -5.02 -5.88 -0.03
CA GLU A 45 -4.61 -6.93 -0.96
C GLU A 45 -5.74 -7.28 -1.95
N ASP A 46 -6.98 -7.35 -1.47
CA ASP A 46 -8.17 -7.55 -2.30
C ASP A 46 -8.39 -6.42 -3.28
N VAL A 47 -8.20 -5.16 -2.85
CA VAL A 47 -8.34 -3.98 -3.72
C VAL A 47 -7.31 -4.02 -4.85
N VAL A 48 -6.06 -4.36 -4.54
CA VAL A 48 -5.00 -4.47 -5.55
C VAL A 48 -5.27 -5.65 -6.49
N SER A 49 -5.71 -6.79 -5.96
CA SER A 49 -6.03 -7.98 -6.75
C SER A 49 -7.22 -7.73 -7.69
N ASP A 50 -8.28 -7.08 -7.20
CA ASP A 50 -9.45 -6.65 -7.98
C ASP A 50 -9.05 -5.68 -9.10
N LEU A 51 -8.14 -4.74 -8.81
CA LEU A 51 -7.60 -3.84 -9.84
C LEU A 51 -6.89 -4.61 -10.95
N VAL A 52 -5.95 -5.49 -10.59
CA VAL A 52 -5.18 -6.27 -11.56
C VAL A 52 -6.11 -7.14 -12.41
N ALA A 53 -7.06 -7.83 -11.79
CA ALA A 53 -8.06 -8.64 -12.49
C ALA A 53 -8.87 -7.80 -13.49
N LYS A 54 -9.41 -6.65 -13.06
CA LYS A 54 -10.18 -5.75 -13.94
C LYS A 54 -9.38 -5.22 -15.12
N THR A 55 -8.09 -4.95 -14.92
CA THR A 55 -7.21 -4.51 -16.00
C THR A 55 -6.94 -5.64 -17.00
N ILE A 56 -6.68 -6.87 -16.52
CA ILE A 56 -6.45 -8.04 -17.39
C ILE A 56 -7.71 -8.42 -18.17
N LEU A 57 -8.87 -8.38 -17.52
CA LEU A 57 -10.17 -8.67 -18.14
C LEU A 57 -10.65 -7.54 -19.07
N GLY A 58 -9.95 -6.41 -19.12
CA GLY A 58 -10.29 -5.27 -19.98
C GLY A 58 -11.46 -4.43 -19.47
N GLU A 59 -11.93 -4.66 -18.24
CA GLU A 59 -12.94 -3.82 -17.57
C GLU A 59 -12.38 -2.44 -17.19
N ARG A 60 -11.05 -2.37 -17.01
CA ARG A 60 -10.32 -1.11 -16.91
C ARG A 60 -9.28 -0.99 -18.00
N THR A 61 -9.37 0.09 -18.75
CA THR A 61 -8.48 0.37 -19.86
C THR A 61 -7.48 1.46 -19.50
N TRP A 62 -6.21 1.21 -19.80
CA TRP A 62 -5.17 2.24 -19.78
C TRP A 62 -5.07 2.88 -21.16
N ASN A 63 -5.15 4.21 -21.19
CA ASN A 63 -4.90 5.01 -22.38
C ASN A 63 -3.54 5.73 -22.24
N PRO A 64 -2.50 5.31 -22.98
CA PRO A 64 -1.17 5.93 -22.89
C PRO A 64 -1.13 7.36 -23.42
N GLU A 65 -2.11 7.79 -24.24
CA GLU A 65 -2.17 9.16 -24.73
C GLU A 65 -2.65 10.15 -23.66
N GLU A 66 -3.53 9.70 -22.76
CA GLU A 66 -4.07 10.52 -21.66
C GLU A 66 -3.25 10.38 -20.38
N ASN A 67 -2.74 9.18 -20.10
CA ASN A 67 -1.90 8.90 -18.94
C ASN A 67 -0.69 8.07 -19.39
N PRO A 68 0.42 8.72 -19.78
CA PRO A 68 1.57 8.03 -20.35
C PRO A 68 2.32 7.16 -19.34
N ASP A 69 2.12 7.37 -18.03
CA ASP A 69 2.76 6.60 -16.98
C ASP A 69 1.89 5.40 -16.53
N PRO A 70 2.31 4.15 -16.79
CA PRO A 70 1.61 2.95 -16.33
C PRO A 70 1.48 2.89 -14.80
N LEU A 71 2.47 3.40 -14.05
CA LEU A 71 2.43 3.38 -12.58
C LEU A 71 1.32 4.29 -12.07
N SER A 72 1.23 5.51 -12.59
CA SER A 72 0.12 6.43 -12.32
C SER A 72 -1.25 5.79 -12.57
N HIS A 73 -1.39 4.98 -13.62
CA HIS A 73 -2.62 4.22 -13.86
C HIS A 73 -2.95 3.27 -12.71
N TRP A 74 -1.98 2.49 -12.22
CA TRP A 74 -2.18 1.58 -11.09
C TRP A 74 -2.56 2.31 -9.80
N PHE A 75 -1.83 3.35 -9.41
CA PHE A 75 -2.14 4.12 -8.19
C PHE A 75 -3.51 4.81 -8.27
N SER A 76 -3.83 5.39 -9.42
CA SER A 76 -5.15 5.99 -9.68
C SER A 76 -6.25 4.94 -9.64
N GLY A 77 -5.97 3.75 -10.15
CA GLY A 77 -6.86 2.60 -10.12
C GLY A 77 -7.19 2.16 -8.69
N VAL A 78 -6.17 2.03 -7.83
CA VAL A 78 -6.33 1.71 -6.41
C VAL A 78 -7.23 2.74 -5.75
N LYS A 79 -6.89 4.03 -5.89
CA LYS A 79 -7.67 5.14 -5.30
C LYS A 79 -9.14 5.07 -5.74
N SER A 80 -9.40 4.84 -7.01
CA SER A 80 -10.75 4.74 -7.57
C SER A 80 -11.54 3.57 -6.98
N ILE A 81 -10.95 2.39 -6.81
CA ILE A 81 -11.65 1.23 -6.22
C ILE A 81 -11.97 1.49 -4.74
N VAL A 82 -10.99 1.99 -3.97
CA VAL A 82 -11.19 2.30 -2.55
C VAL A 82 -12.36 3.29 -2.39
N TRP A 83 -12.37 4.36 -3.18
CA TRP A 83 -13.43 5.38 -3.14
C TRP A 83 -14.79 4.85 -3.59
N ALA A 84 -14.83 4.03 -4.64
CA ALA A 84 -16.08 3.42 -5.11
C ALA A 84 -16.69 2.48 -4.07
N LYS A 85 -15.86 1.61 -3.45
CA LYS A 85 -16.31 0.68 -2.40
C LYS A 85 -16.82 1.43 -1.15
N SER A 86 -16.11 2.49 -0.74
CA SER A 86 -16.52 3.36 0.37
C SER A 86 -17.84 4.10 0.12
N LYS A 87 -17.99 4.73 -1.06
CA LYS A 87 -19.23 5.43 -1.44
C LYS A 87 -20.44 4.51 -1.55
N ASN A 88 -20.26 3.31 -2.13
CA ASN A 88 -21.33 2.32 -2.24
C ASN A 88 -21.79 1.81 -0.87
N LYS A 89 -20.89 1.78 0.13
CA LYS A 89 -21.25 1.45 1.51
C LYS A 89 -21.98 2.59 2.22
N ALA A 90 -21.53 3.83 2.07
CA ALA A 90 -22.23 5.00 2.59
C ALA A 90 -23.68 5.04 2.08
N ASN A 91 -23.89 4.78 0.78
CA ASN A 91 -25.22 4.68 0.20
C ASN A 91 -26.05 3.51 0.75
N LYS A 92 -25.44 2.34 1.01
CA LYS A 92 -26.15 1.19 1.63
C LYS A 92 -26.52 1.42 3.10
N LEU A 93 -25.73 2.18 3.85
CA LEU A 93 -26.03 2.57 5.23
C LEU A 93 -27.17 3.60 5.30
N LEU A 94 -27.21 4.53 4.33
CA LEU A 94 -28.28 5.54 4.22
C LEU A 94 -29.62 4.98 3.74
N THR A 95 -29.66 3.76 3.19
CA THR A 95 -30.91 3.06 2.82
C THR A 95 -31.54 2.23 3.95
N ARG A 96 -30.99 2.26 5.17
CA ARG A 96 -31.67 1.66 6.33
C ARG A 96 -32.83 2.57 6.79
N PRO A 97 -34.00 2.01 7.15
CA PRO A 97 -35.11 2.80 7.65
C PRO A 97 -34.68 3.63 8.87
N TRP A 98 -35.13 4.88 8.92
CA TRP A 98 -34.80 5.88 9.94
C TRP A 98 -35.09 5.42 11.40
N ASP A 99 -35.91 4.38 11.57
CA ASP A 99 -36.32 3.86 12.88
C ASP A 99 -35.27 3.01 13.62
N SER A 100 -34.09 2.74 13.03
CA SER A 100 -33.07 1.89 13.68
C SER A 100 -31.83 2.63 14.21
N MET A 101 -31.84 3.98 14.28
CA MET A 101 -30.70 4.78 14.79
C MET A 101 -30.86 5.26 16.25
N SER A 102 -31.50 4.46 17.10
CA SER A 102 -31.43 4.63 18.56
C SER A 102 -30.40 3.65 19.13
N GLY A 103 -29.15 4.09 19.32
CA GLY A 103 -28.16 3.26 20.04
C GLY A 103 -26.69 3.45 19.69
N LEU A 104 -26.30 4.48 18.93
CA LEU A 104 -24.88 4.84 18.81
C LEU A 104 -24.43 5.60 20.07
N GLU A 105 -24.34 4.88 21.18
CA GLU A 105 -23.37 5.27 22.21
C GLU A 105 -21.97 4.95 21.67
N PRO A 106 -21.01 5.88 21.73
CA PRO A 106 -19.63 5.57 21.43
C PRO A 106 -19.11 4.58 22.50
N SER A 107 -18.93 3.33 22.11
CA SER A 107 -18.33 2.32 22.99
C SER A 107 -16.86 2.67 23.23
N PRO A 108 -16.41 2.79 24.49
CA PRO A 108 -15.00 3.03 24.81
C PRO A 108 -14.24 1.69 24.74
N GLY A 109 -13.70 1.39 23.56
CA GLY A 109 -12.98 0.14 23.27
C GLY A 109 -11.46 0.26 23.36
N GLN A 110 -10.92 0.01 24.55
CA GLN A 110 -9.65 -0.69 24.87
C GLN A 110 -8.33 -0.29 24.16
N ALA A 111 -7.46 0.35 24.95
CA ALA A 111 -6.08 0.71 24.66
C ALA A 111 -5.10 -0.49 24.59
N VAL A 112 -5.08 -1.21 23.47
CA VAL A 112 -4.06 -2.26 23.20
C VAL A 112 -3.31 -2.04 21.86
N ALA A 113 -3.59 -0.98 21.10
CA ALA A 113 -3.28 -0.96 19.66
C ALA A 113 -2.32 0.13 19.15
N ASP A 114 -1.91 1.12 19.95
CA ASP A 114 -1.23 2.30 19.39
C ASP A 114 0.16 1.99 18.79
N SER A 115 0.99 1.16 19.43
CA SER A 115 2.36 0.92 18.94
C SER A 115 2.43 0.08 17.66
N LYS A 116 1.53 -0.89 17.48
CA LYS A 116 1.47 -1.71 16.26
C LYS A 116 0.93 -0.88 15.09
N LEU A 117 -0.08 -0.07 15.36
CA LEU A 117 -0.70 0.82 14.39
C LEU A 117 0.27 1.92 13.94
N GLU A 118 0.97 2.54 14.89
CA GLU A 118 2.03 3.53 14.61
C GLU A 118 3.17 2.89 13.79
N ALA A 119 3.58 1.66 14.11
CA ALA A 119 4.58 0.94 13.33
C ALA A 119 4.09 0.62 11.91
N GLU A 120 2.82 0.26 11.73
CA GLU A 120 2.21 0.01 10.43
C GLU A 120 2.09 1.29 9.59
N GLU A 121 1.69 2.40 10.20
CA GLU A 121 1.64 3.71 9.54
C GLU A 121 3.03 4.19 9.13
N PHE A 122 4.01 4.02 10.02
CA PHE A 122 5.40 4.30 9.72
C PHE A 122 5.89 3.46 8.54
N PHE A 123 5.60 2.15 8.54
CA PHE A 123 5.98 1.26 7.45
C PHE A 123 5.34 1.68 6.11
N CYS A 124 4.03 1.92 6.08
CA CYS A 124 3.32 2.33 4.87
C CYS A 124 3.80 3.68 4.35
N GLY A 125 4.01 4.64 5.25
CA GLY A 125 4.53 5.96 4.94
C GLY A 125 5.95 5.90 4.39
N LEU A 126 6.82 5.10 5.02
CA LEU A 126 8.18 4.86 4.55
C LEU A 126 8.19 4.19 3.18
N MET A 127 7.36 3.15 2.97
CA MET A 127 7.22 2.48 1.67
C MET A 127 6.84 3.45 0.53
N ILE A 128 5.96 4.42 0.81
CA ILE A 128 5.61 5.47 -0.15
C ILE A 128 6.80 6.43 -0.35
N HIS A 129 7.47 6.82 0.74
CA HIS A 129 8.62 7.73 0.71
C HIS A 129 9.84 7.16 -0.03
N LEU A 130 10.01 5.84 -0.02
CA LEU A 130 11.09 5.17 -0.76
C LEU A 130 11.01 5.40 -2.27
N GLY A 131 9.81 5.65 -2.80
CA GLY A 131 9.58 6.04 -4.19
C GLY A 131 9.90 4.92 -5.18
N ASP A 132 10.82 5.20 -6.09
CA ASP A 132 11.27 4.34 -7.19
C ASP A 132 12.44 3.39 -6.83
N ASP A 133 12.93 3.42 -5.59
CA ASP A 133 14.03 2.54 -5.13
C ASP A 133 13.49 1.15 -4.79
N GLU A 134 13.16 0.37 -5.84
CA GLU A 134 12.52 -0.95 -5.74
C GLU A 134 13.25 -1.90 -4.80
N LEU A 135 14.58 -1.93 -4.84
CA LEU A 135 15.38 -2.80 -3.96
C LEU A 135 15.24 -2.40 -2.48
N CYS A 136 15.12 -1.10 -2.17
CA CYS A 136 14.83 -0.67 -0.80
C CYS A 136 13.41 -1.06 -0.37
N CYS A 137 12.43 -0.97 -1.28
CA CYS A 137 11.05 -1.38 -1.01
C CYS A 137 10.95 -2.88 -0.70
N VAL A 138 11.62 -3.72 -1.50
CA VAL A 138 11.66 -5.18 -1.27
C VAL A 138 12.38 -5.50 0.04
N LEU A 139 13.52 -4.87 0.33
CA LEU A 139 14.24 -5.07 1.60
C LEU A 139 13.39 -4.67 2.81
N LEU A 140 12.69 -3.54 2.72
CA LEU A 140 11.81 -3.07 3.79
C LEU A 140 10.66 -4.05 4.04
N ASP A 141 10.05 -4.59 2.98
CA ASP A 141 9.01 -5.62 3.09
C ASP A 141 9.53 -6.92 3.72
N LEU A 142 10.71 -7.39 3.32
CA LEU A 142 11.34 -8.56 3.96
C LEU A 142 11.53 -8.35 5.47
N TYR A 143 12.02 -7.17 5.87
CA TYR A 143 12.17 -6.84 7.30
C TYR A 143 10.85 -6.76 8.04
N TYR A 144 9.82 -6.21 7.40
CA TYR A 144 8.48 -6.17 7.98
C TYR A 144 7.86 -7.56 8.14
N ARG A 145 8.17 -8.49 7.23
CA ARG A 145 7.80 -9.92 7.35
C ARG A 145 8.63 -10.68 8.40
N GLY A 146 9.60 -10.01 9.04
CA GLY A 146 10.40 -10.56 10.14
C GLY A 146 11.72 -11.21 9.72
N TYR A 147 12.14 -11.07 8.46
CA TYR A 147 13.42 -11.62 8.00
C TYR A 147 14.59 -10.88 8.67
N ALA A 148 15.55 -11.65 9.18
CA ALA A 148 16.84 -11.08 9.60
C ALA A 148 17.64 -10.60 8.38
N PRO A 149 18.63 -9.68 8.55
CA PRO A 149 19.43 -9.17 7.43
C PRO A 149 20.12 -10.24 6.57
N ASP A 150 20.60 -11.30 7.20
CA ASP A 150 21.25 -12.41 6.50
C ASP A 150 20.24 -13.29 5.74
N GLU A 151 19.03 -13.45 6.29
CA GLU A 151 17.93 -14.19 5.66
C GLU A 151 17.36 -13.42 4.48
N ALA A 152 17.12 -12.11 4.62
CA ALA A 152 16.69 -11.24 3.54
C ALA A 152 17.72 -11.20 2.40
N ARG A 153 19.02 -11.23 2.73
CA ARG A 153 20.08 -11.38 1.73
C ARG A 153 19.98 -12.73 1.02
N ALA A 154 19.87 -13.83 1.75
CA ALA A 154 19.75 -15.16 1.15
C ALA A 154 18.53 -15.24 0.22
N GLU A 155 17.40 -14.65 0.64
CA GLU A 155 16.17 -14.56 -0.17
C GLU A 155 16.44 -13.86 -1.52
N LEU A 156 17.14 -12.71 -1.50
CA LEU A 156 17.42 -11.91 -2.69
C LEU A 156 18.53 -12.46 -3.60
N VAL A 157 19.47 -13.22 -3.04
CA VAL A 157 20.59 -13.81 -3.78
C VAL A 157 20.23 -15.16 -4.37
N GLU A 158 19.53 -16.01 -3.61
CA GLU A 158 19.37 -17.43 -3.93
C GLU A 158 17.99 -17.79 -4.49
N LYS A 159 16.95 -17.02 -4.13
CA LYS A 159 15.55 -17.34 -4.49
C LYS A 159 14.89 -16.34 -5.43
N SER A 160 15.58 -15.23 -5.74
CA SER A 160 15.12 -14.27 -6.75
C SER A 160 15.28 -14.83 -8.16
N GLU A 161 14.30 -14.58 -9.04
CA GLU A 161 14.40 -14.90 -10.47
C GLU A 161 15.61 -14.22 -11.13
N GLN A 162 16.02 -13.08 -10.59
CA GLN A 162 17.26 -12.39 -10.94
C GLN A 162 18.11 -12.22 -9.67
N PRO A 163 19.12 -13.08 -9.46
CA PRO A 163 20.02 -12.97 -8.33
C PRO A 163 20.66 -11.58 -8.23
N ILE A 164 20.50 -10.93 -7.09
CA ILE A 164 21.03 -9.59 -6.84
C ILE A 164 22.43 -9.69 -6.25
N ALA A 165 23.38 -8.89 -6.74
CA ALA A 165 24.75 -8.91 -6.21
C ALA A 165 24.77 -8.45 -4.74
N ILE A 166 25.58 -9.12 -3.92
CA ILE A 166 25.67 -8.86 -2.48
C ILE A 166 26.02 -7.39 -2.19
N GLU A 167 26.89 -6.80 -3.00
CA GLU A 167 27.30 -5.39 -2.90
C GLU A 167 26.11 -4.43 -3.10
N GLN A 168 25.19 -4.77 -4.01
CA GLN A 168 23.98 -3.99 -4.26
C GLN A 168 23.03 -4.06 -3.07
N ILE A 169 22.89 -5.22 -2.44
CA ILE A 169 22.07 -5.41 -1.23
C ILE A 169 22.64 -4.59 -0.05
N TYR A 170 23.96 -4.58 0.14
CA TYR A 170 24.59 -3.74 1.16
C TYR A 170 24.41 -2.25 0.88
N ALA A 171 24.57 -1.83 -0.38
CA ALA A 171 24.34 -0.45 -0.78
C ALA A 171 22.88 -0.03 -0.54
N ALA A 172 21.92 -0.90 -0.89
CA ALA A 172 20.50 -0.66 -0.67
C ALA A 172 20.15 -0.59 0.81
N ASN A 173 20.69 -1.47 1.64
CA ASN A 173 20.54 -1.39 3.10
C ASN A 173 21.01 -0.05 3.67
N LYS A 174 22.16 0.44 3.19
CA LYS A 174 22.69 1.75 3.60
C LYS A 174 21.76 2.89 3.15
N ARG A 175 21.19 2.81 1.93
CA ARG A 175 20.21 3.79 1.43
C ARG A 175 18.91 3.75 2.22
N LEU A 176 18.37 2.56 2.47
CA LEU A 176 17.16 2.33 3.25
C LEU A 176 17.29 2.99 4.63
N ARG A 177 18.37 2.73 5.37
CA ARG A 177 18.62 3.36 6.68
C ARG A 177 18.60 4.90 6.61
N ARG A 178 19.24 5.49 5.58
CA ARG A 178 19.24 6.95 5.39
C ARG A 178 17.85 7.49 5.12
N LYS A 179 17.07 6.82 4.26
CA LYS A 179 15.70 7.21 3.94
C LYS A 179 14.76 7.04 5.14
N THR A 180 14.96 5.99 5.94
CA THR A 180 14.24 5.79 7.21
C THR A 180 14.49 6.95 8.18
N SER A 181 15.75 7.33 8.40
CA SER A 181 16.08 8.48 9.26
C SER A 181 15.49 9.79 8.74
N ALA A 182 15.60 10.04 7.43
CA ALA A 182 15.00 11.22 6.80
C ALA A 182 13.47 11.26 6.97
N TYR A 183 12.81 10.10 6.83
CA TYR A 183 11.37 10.00 7.02
C TYR A 183 10.95 10.23 8.48
N GLN A 184 11.71 9.72 9.44
CA GLN A 184 11.50 10.00 10.87
C GLN A 184 11.59 11.50 11.16
N GLU A 185 12.55 12.20 10.58
CA GLU A 185 12.66 13.66 10.73
C GLU A 185 11.46 14.42 10.13
N ILE A 186 10.89 13.94 9.02
CA ILE A 186 9.67 14.51 8.43
C ILE A 186 8.51 14.35 9.40
N LEU A 187 8.30 13.14 9.93
CA LEU A 187 7.23 12.86 10.89
C LEU A 187 7.36 13.72 12.15
N HIS A 188 8.57 13.88 12.69
CA HIS A 188 8.81 14.75 13.85
C HIS A 188 8.45 16.21 13.57
N LYS A 189 8.72 16.72 12.36
CA LYS A 189 8.35 18.09 11.97
C LYS A 189 6.83 18.24 11.81
N GLU A 190 6.17 17.26 11.22
CA GLU A 190 4.71 17.26 11.05
C GLU A 190 3.99 17.23 12.40
N LEU A 191 4.46 16.39 13.33
CA LEU A 191 3.94 16.34 14.71
C LEU A 191 4.12 17.67 15.44
N ALA A 192 5.30 18.29 15.35
CA ALA A 192 5.57 19.59 15.98
C ALA A 192 4.69 20.72 15.42
N ASN A 193 4.31 20.65 14.14
CA ASN A 193 3.42 21.62 13.51
C ASN A 193 1.94 21.38 13.85
N ALA A 194 1.53 20.15 14.14
CA ALA A 194 0.15 19.82 14.52
C ALA A 194 -0.19 20.19 15.97
N THR A 195 0.82 20.38 16.83
CA THR A 195 0.67 20.76 18.24
C THR A 195 0.74 22.26 18.52
N ASN A 196 0.92 23.10 17.49
CA ASN A 196 0.92 24.57 17.57
C ASN A 196 -0.32 25.16 16.89
#